data_AF-K1S048-F1
#
_entry.id   AF-K1S048-F1
#
_cell.length_a   1.000
_cell.length_b   1.000
_cell.length_c   1.000
_cell.angle_alpha   90.00
_cell.angle_beta   90.00
_cell.angle_gamma   90.00
#
_symmetry.space_group_name_H-M   'P 1'
#
loop_
_entity.id
_entity.type
_entity.pdbx_description
1 polymer ?
#
loop_
_entity_poly.entity_id
_entity_poly.type
_entity_poly.pdbx_seq_one_letter_code
_entity_poly.pdbx_strand_id
1 'polypeptide(L)'
;MNVGFISLGCSKNLVDTEMMIGIFKENEFNIVNNPKIADVIVINTCGFIESAKEEAINTILEMAEYKKTGRCKVLIATGCLVERYKEDLEKALPEVDIFLKYSDYSEEKGNSSVVFAKVLKEVYDKIERQKKRKISRHRFKFYE
;
A
#
# COMPACT_ATOMS: atom_id res chain seq x y z
N MET A 1 13.07 -4.45 3.75
CA MET A 1 11.90 -3.94 4.52
C MET A 1 10.82 -5.00 4.50
N ASN A 2 9.97 -5.09 5.51
CA ASN A 2 8.85 -6.04 5.51
C ASN A 2 7.66 -5.48 4.74
N VAL A 3 7.04 -6.28 3.88
CA VAL A 3 5.80 -5.94 3.17
C VAL A 3 4.74 -7.00 3.38
N GLY A 4 3.51 -6.57 3.67
CA GLY A 4 2.33 -7.43 3.75
C GLY A 4 1.38 -7.14 2.61
N PHE A 5 0.70 -8.18 2.12
CA PHE A 5 -0.28 -8.10 1.05
C PHE A 5 -1.62 -8.63 1.54
N ILE A 6 -2.69 -7.93 1.18
CA ILE A 6 -4.06 -8.41 1.30
C ILE A 6 -4.70 -8.35 -0.09
N SER A 7 -5.28 -9.47 -0.52
CA SER A 7 -6.01 -9.59 -1.79
C SER A 7 -7.49 -9.81 -1.49
N LEU A 8 -8.31 -8.86 -1.89
CA LEU A 8 -9.77 -8.89 -1.73
C LEU A 8 -10.42 -8.93 -3.11
N GLY A 9 -11.33 -9.88 -3.31
CA GLY A 9 -12.06 -10.01 -4.56
C GLY A 9 -11.94 -11.39 -5.20
N CYS A 10 -11.74 -11.41 -6.52
CA CYS A 10 -11.79 -12.63 -7.32
C CYS A 10 -10.39 -13.18 -7.62
N SER A 11 -10.35 -14.27 -8.38
CA SER A 11 -9.10 -14.91 -8.83
C SER A 11 -8.15 -13.96 -9.57
N LYS A 12 -8.68 -12.95 -10.26
CA LYS A 12 -7.85 -11.92 -10.91
C LYS A 12 -7.07 -11.09 -9.89
N ASN A 13 -7.72 -10.66 -8.80
CA ASN A 13 -7.02 -9.92 -7.73
C ASN A 13 -5.90 -10.77 -7.11
N LEU A 14 -6.10 -12.08 -6.98
CA LEU A 14 -5.06 -12.99 -6.48
C LEU A 14 -3.86 -13.03 -7.42
N VAL A 15 -4.07 -13.26 -8.72
CA VAL A 15 -2.99 -13.30 -9.72
C VAL A 15 -2.23 -11.97 -9.79
N ASP A 16 -2.96 -10.84 -9.81
CA ASP A 16 -2.34 -9.51 -9.81
C ASP A 16 -1.52 -9.28 -8.51
N THR A 17 -1.97 -9.83 -7.38
CA THR A 17 -1.24 -9.77 -6.10
C THR A 17 0.01 -10.63 -6.11
N GLU A 18 -0.02 -11.82 -6.70
CA GLU A 18 1.17 -12.69 -6.87
C GLU A 18 2.23 -12.02 -7.73
N MET A 19 1.83 -11.35 -8.82
CA MET A 19 2.71 -10.53 -9.65
C MET A 19 3.36 -9.42 -8.82
N MET A 20 2.58 -8.66 -8.04
CA MET A 20 3.12 -7.63 -7.14
C MET A 20 4.09 -8.20 -6.11
N ILE A 21 3.79 -9.37 -5.53
CA ILE A 21 4.69 -10.06 -4.60
C ILE A 21 6.03 -10.37 -5.27
N GLY A 22 6.01 -10.87 -6.52
CA GLY A 22 7.23 -11.11 -7.30
C GLY A 22 8.08 -9.86 -7.45
N ILE A 23 7.47 -8.76 -7.87
CA ILE A 23 8.14 -7.47 -8.07
C ILE A 23 8.76 -6.96 -6.75
N PHE A 24 8.02 -7.02 -5.64
CA PHE A 24 8.54 -6.58 -4.35
C PHE A 24 9.69 -7.47 -3.85
N LYS A 25 9.62 -8.79 -4.08
CA LYS A 25 10.72 -9.72 -3.76
C LYS A 25 11.99 -9.41 -4.55
N GLU A 26 11.86 -9.16 -5.86
CA GLU A 26 12.99 -8.78 -6.73
C GLU A 26 13.67 -7.48 -6.28
N ASN A 27 12.94 -6.63 -5.55
CA ASN A 27 13.43 -5.38 -4.99
C ASN A 27 13.75 -5.48 -3.48
N GLU A 28 14.15 -6.68 -3.02
CA GLU A 28 14.67 -6.95 -1.67
C GLU A 28 13.69 -6.68 -0.52
N PHE A 29 12.38 -6.70 -0.79
CA PHE A 29 11.38 -6.73 0.27
C PHE A 29 11.19 -8.14 0.81
N ASN A 30 11.04 -8.24 2.13
CA ASN A 30 10.70 -9.48 2.82
C ASN A 30 9.17 -9.58 2.96
N ILE A 31 8.58 -10.64 2.42
CA ILE A 31 7.13 -10.83 2.47
C ILE A 31 6.74 -11.36 3.85
N VAL A 32 5.77 -10.71 4.49
CA VAL A 32 5.25 -11.11 5.80
C VAL A 32 3.73 -11.16 5.78
N ASN A 33 3.16 -12.15 6.46
CA ASN A 33 1.70 -12.27 6.60
C ASN A 33 1.15 -11.53 7.83
N ASN A 34 2.03 -11.16 8.77
CA ASN A 34 1.62 -10.47 9.98
C ASN A 34 1.69 -8.94 9.78
N PRO A 35 0.55 -8.23 9.72
CA PRO A 35 0.53 -6.79 9.47
C PRO A 35 1.21 -5.97 10.57
N LYS A 36 1.30 -6.49 11.81
CA LYS A 36 1.99 -5.81 12.93
C LYS A 36 3.46 -5.54 12.64
N ILE A 37 4.10 -6.41 11.87
CA ILE A 37 5.55 -6.33 11.56
C ILE A 37 5.83 -5.83 10.14
N ALA A 38 4.80 -5.52 9.36
CA ALA A 38 4.94 -4.99 8.01
C ALA A 38 5.32 -3.50 8.07
N ASP A 39 6.36 -3.09 7.33
CA ASP A 39 6.72 -1.69 7.14
C ASP A 39 5.86 -1.05 6.02
N VAL A 40 5.44 -1.87 5.05
CA VAL A 40 4.52 -1.51 3.95
C VAL A 40 3.36 -2.49 3.94
N ILE A 41 2.13 -2.01 3.76
CA ILE A 41 0.95 -2.85 3.56
C ILE A 41 0.31 -2.49 2.22
N VAL A 42 0.08 -3.49 1.38
CA VAL A 42 -0.57 -3.35 0.07
C VAL A 42 -1.90 -4.08 0.09
N ILE A 43 -2.98 -3.40 -0.29
CA ILE A 43 -4.33 -3.95 -0.34
C ILE A 43 -4.82 -3.88 -1.79
N ASN A 44 -4.97 -5.04 -2.42
CA ASN A 44 -5.57 -5.17 -3.75
C ASN A 44 -7.06 -5.45 -3.59
N THR A 45 -7.89 -4.57 -4.14
CA THR A 45 -9.33 -4.51 -3.83
C THR A 45 -10.19 -4.72 -5.06
N CYS A 46 -11.33 -5.39 -4.87
CA CYS A 46 -12.42 -5.40 -5.83
C CYS A 46 -13.36 -4.21 -5.62
N GLY A 47 -13.96 -3.71 -6.70
CA GLY A 47 -14.90 -2.57 -6.67
C GLY A 47 -16.18 -2.80 -7.46
N PHE A 48 -16.54 -4.07 -7.69
CA PHE A 48 -17.60 -4.43 -8.62
C PHE A 48 -18.99 -4.50 -7.98
N ILE A 49 -19.09 -5.07 -6.78
CA ILE A 49 -20.33 -5.19 -6.00
C ILE A 49 -20.21 -4.43 -4.69
N GLU A 50 -21.32 -3.97 -4.13
CA GLU A 50 -21.31 -3.06 -2.97
C GLU A 50 -20.64 -3.68 -1.74
N SER A 51 -20.95 -4.95 -1.44
CA SER A 51 -20.33 -5.67 -0.31
C SER A 51 -18.80 -5.74 -0.41
N ALA A 52 -18.25 -5.87 -1.63
CA ALA A 52 -16.80 -5.88 -1.85
C ALA A 52 -16.18 -4.49 -1.64
N LYS A 53 -16.92 -3.42 -1.92
CA LYS A 53 -16.46 -2.05 -1.64
C LYS A 53 -16.41 -1.81 -0.13
N GLU A 54 -17.47 -2.19 0.58
CA GLU A 54 -17.54 -2.08 2.04
C GLU A 54 -16.43 -2.89 2.71
N GLU A 55 -16.22 -4.15 2.30
CA GLU A 55 -15.11 -5.00 2.76
C GLU A 55 -13.77 -4.31 2.54
N ALA A 56 -13.51 -3.82 1.33
CA ALA A 56 -12.27 -3.15 0.99
C ALA A 56 -12.01 -1.90 1.85
N ILE A 57 -13.02 -1.04 2.03
CA ILE A 57 -12.90 0.18 2.85
C ILE A 57 -12.64 -0.19 4.32
N ASN A 58 -13.38 -1.15 4.87
CA ASN A 58 -13.21 -1.61 6.24
C ASN A 58 -11.80 -2.19 6.46
N THR A 59 -11.31 -3.02 5.54
CA THR A 59 -9.95 -3.57 5.61
C THR A 59 -8.89 -2.48 5.48
N ILE A 60 -9.07 -1.48 4.62
CA ILE A 60 -8.13 -0.35 4.51
C ILE A 60 -8.02 0.37 5.86
N LEU A 61 -9.16 0.69 6.49
CA LEU A 61 -9.21 1.36 7.79
C LEU A 61 -8.59 0.50 8.90
N GLU A 62 -8.88 -0.81 8.92
CA GLU A 62 -8.26 -1.74 9.87
C GLU A 62 -6.74 -1.78 9.71
N MET A 63 -6.24 -1.84 8.47
CA MET A 63 -4.81 -1.88 8.21
C MET A 63 -4.12 -0.55 8.52
N ALA A 64 -4.83 0.57 8.37
CA ALA A 64 -4.33 1.88 8.73
C ALA A 64 -4.04 2.02 10.24
N GLU A 65 -4.74 1.28 11.11
CA GLU A 65 -4.45 1.27 12.54
C GLU A 65 -3.04 0.74 12.85
N TYR A 66 -2.46 -0.11 11.99
CA TYR A 66 -1.07 -0.54 12.13
C TYR A 66 -0.04 0.57 11.85
N LYS A 67 -0.44 1.73 11.31
CA LYS A 67 0.44 2.91 11.27
C LYS A 67 0.65 3.52 12.65
N LYS A 68 -0.31 3.32 13.57
CA LYS A 68 -0.26 3.79 14.97
C LYS A 68 0.27 2.71 15.91
N THR A 69 -0.26 1.49 15.79
CA THR A 69 -0.01 0.38 16.74
C THR A 69 1.08 -0.58 16.27
N GLY A 70 1.37 -0.61 14.97
CA GLY A 70 2.32 -1.54 14.35
C GLY A 70 3.52 -0.84 13.73
N ARG A 71 4.18 -1.58 12.83
CA ARG A 71 5.33 -1.08 12.08
C ARG A 71 4.98 -0.33 10.81
N CYS A 72 3.73 -0.38 10.35
CA CYS A 72 3.33 0.19 9.06
C CYS A 72 3.76 1.65 8.94
N LYS A 73 4.42 1.98 7.83
CA LYS A 73 4.88 3.33 7.47
C LYS A 73 4.23 3.79 6.17
N VAL A 74 3.92 2.86 5.28
CA VAL A 74 3.28 3.11 3.99
C VAL A 74 2.11 2.15 3.79
N LEU A 75 0.93 2.70 3.53
CA LEU A 75 -0.27 1.95 3.17
C LEU A 75 -0.62 2.23 1.70
N ILE A 76 -0.77 1.17 0.91
CA ILE A 76 -1.05 1.24 -0.52
C ILE A 76 -2.40 0.57 -0.78
N ALA A 77 -3.31 1.28 -1.44
CA ALA A 77 -4.55 0.71 -1.97
C ALA A 77 -4.46 0.60 -3.49
N THR A 78 -4.87 -0.54 -4.05
CA THR A 78 -4.90 -0.79 -5.48
C THR A 78 -6.09 -1.65 -5.90
N GLY A 79 -6.24 -1.87 -7.20
CA GLY A 79 -7.25 -2.73 -7.79
C GLY A 79 -8.45 -1.97 -8.36
N CYS A 80 -9.53 -2.71 -8.63
CA CYS A 80 -10.72 -2.24 -9.34
C CYS A 80 -11.50 -1.15 -8.57
N LEU A 81 -11.45 -1.15 -7.24
CA LEU A 81 -12.08 -0.09 -6.44
C LEU A 81 -11.38 1.25 -6.69
N VAL A 82 -10.05 1.25 -6.62
CA VAL A 82 -9.21 2.43 -6.85
C VAL A 82 -9.34 2.92 -8.29
N GLU A 83 -9.42 2.01 -9.27
CA GLU A 83 -9.66 2.38 -10.67
C GLU A 83 -10.88 3.30 -10.83
N ARG A 84 -11.98 2.95 -10.16
CA ARG A 84 -13.29 3.60 -10.33
C ARG A 84 -13.47 4.83 -9.46
N TYR A 85 -12.93 4.80 -8.23
CA TYR A 85 -13.28 5.78 -7.19
C TYR A 85 -12.07 6.53 -6.62
N LYS A 86 -10.93 6.56 -7.32
CA LYS A 86 -9.68 7.13 -6.81
C LYS A 86 -9.86 8.50 -6.13
N GLU A 87 -10.51 9.45 -6.80
CA GLU A 87 -10.64 10.82 -6.28
C GLU A 87 -11.48 10.90 -5.00
N ASP A 88 -12.51 10.07 -4.90
CA ASP A 88 -13.37 10.02 -3.71
C ASP A 88 -12.66 9.30 -2.56
N LEU A 89 -11.93 8.22 -2.87
CA LEU A 89 -11.12 7.49 -1.89
C LEU A 89 -9.97 8.34 -1.35
N GLU A 90 -9.31 9.14 -2.19
CA GLU A 90 -8.25 10.06 -1.75
C GLU A 90 -8.77 11.10 -0.76
N LYS A 91 -10.03 11.53 -0.90
CA LYS A 91 -10.67 12.45 0.06
C LYS A 91 -11.13 11.73 1.32
N ALA A 92 -11.68 10.51 1.17
CA ALA A 92 -12.29 9.77 2.26
C ALA A 92 -11.29 9.02 3.15
N LEU A 93 -10.14 8.60 2.59
CA LEU A 93 -9.16 7.71 3.23
C LEU A 93 -7.75 8.37 3.26
N PRO A 94 -7.58 9.49 4.00
CA PRO A 94 -6.31 10.22 4.07
C PRO A 94 -5.16 9.40 4.69
N GLU A 95 -5.46 8.29 5.34
CA GLU A 95 -4.50 7.33 5.88
C GLU A 95 -3.80 6.49 4.81
N VAL A 96 -4.35 6.38 3.60
CA VAL A 96 -3.68 5.70 2.48
C VAL A 96 -2.63 6.62 1.88
N ASP A 97 -1.41 6.12 1.73
CA ASP A 97 -0.31 6.92 1.22
C ASP A 97 -0.23 6.92 -0.31
N ILE A 98 -0.62 5.81 -0.95
CA ILE A 98 -0.48 5.60 -2.39
C ILE A 98 -1.74 4.90 -2.91
N PHE A 99 -2.39 5.51 -3.90
CA PHE A 99 -3.47 4.92 -4.67
C PHE A 99 -3.00 4.55 -6.07
N LEU A 100 -2.87 3.26 -6.33
CA LEU A 100 -2.40 2.72 -7.61
C LEU A 100 -3.57 2.16 -8.40
N LYS A 101 -3.87 2.72 -9.58
CA LYS A 101 -4.96 2.20 -10.41
C LYS A 101 -4.54 0.89 -11.07
N TYR A 102 -5.49 -0.02 -11.24
CA TYR A 102 -5.24 -1.27 -11.98
C TYR A 102 -4.73 -0.97 -13.40
N SER A 103 -5.32 0.03 -14.06
CA SER A 103 -4.96 0.42 -15.41
C SER A 103 -3.58 1.07 -15.51
N ASP A 104 -2.90 1.39 -14.40
CA ASP A 104 -1.52 1.88 -14.43
C ASP A 104 -0.53 0.74 -14.72
N TYR A 105 -0.77 -0.47 -14.18
CA TYR A 105 0.17 -1.59 -14.26
C TYR A 105 -0.35 -2.82 -14.99
N SER A 106 -1.59 -2.80 -15.49
CA SER A 106 -2.13 -3.87 -16.35
C SER A 106 -1.15 -4.22 -17.48
N GLU A 107 -0.85 -5.50 -17.65
CA GLU A 107 0.09 -6.00 -18.67
C GLU A 107 -0.30 -5.61 -20.08
N GLU A 108 -1.60 -5.42 -20.34
CA GLU A 108 -2.14 -4.94 -21.62
C GLU A 108 -1.52 -3.60 -22.07
N LYS A 109 -1.00 -2.80 -21.13
CA LYS A 109 -0.35 -1.51 -21.43
C LYS A 109 1.18 -1.58 -21.51
N GLY A 110 1.79 -2.72 -21.23
CA GLY A 110 3.24 -2.95 -21.39
C GLY A 110 4.16 -2.08 -20.51
N ASN A 111 3.63 -1.40 -19.48
CA ASN A 111 4.36 -0.39 -18.70
C ASN A 111 4.48 -0.71 -17.21
N SER A 112 4.14 -1.94 -16.80
CA SER A 112 4.12 -2.36 -15.38
C SER A 112 5.45 -2.10 -14.67
N SER A 113 6.58 -2.45 -15.27
CA SER A 113 7.92 -2.25 -14.67
C SER A 113 8.20 -0.77 -14.35
N VAL A 114 7.83 0.14 -15.25
CA VAL A 114 8.05 1.59 -15.06
C VAL A 114 7.16 2.13 -13.95
N VAL A 115 5.91 1.66 -13.88
CA VAL A 115 4.97 2.07 -12.84
C VAL A 115 5.43 1.58 -11.48
N PHE A 116 5.80 0.30 -11.35
CA PHE A 116 6.28 -0.23 -10.08
C PHE A 116 7.62 0.37 -9.65
N ALA A 117 8.53 0.70 -10.57
CA ALA A 117 9.73 1.45 -10.23
C ALA A 117 9.41 2.81 -9.56
N LYS A 118 8.38 3.51 -10.04
CA LYS A 118 7.92 4.77 -9.43
C LYS A 118 7.29 4.52 -8.06
N VAL A 119 6.42 3.50 -7.93
CA VAL A 119 5.79 3.13 -6.65
C VAL A 119 6.84 2.78 -5.60
N LEU A 120 7.81 1.94 -5.95
CA LEU A 120 8.89 1.53 -5.05
C LEU A 120 9.71 2.75 -4.62
N LYS A 121 10.11 3.62 -5.55
CA LYS A 121 10.80 4.87 -5.22
C LYS A 121 9.99 5.72 -4.23
N GLU A 122 8.69 5.88 -4.46
CA GLU A 122 7.82 6.63 -3.57
C GLU A 122 7.74 6.00 -2.16
N VAL A 123 7.66 4.67 -2.08
CA VAL A 123 7.73 3.91 -0.81
C VAL A 123 9.02 4.23 -0.05
N TYR A 124 10.18 4.11 -0.69
CA TYR A 124 11.48 4.42 -0.08
C TYR A 124 11.53 5.88 0.40
N ASP A 125 11.12 6.83 -0.45
CA ASP A 125 11.14 8.26 -0.13
C ASP A 125 10.24 8.62 1.05
N LYS A 126 9.07 7.97 1.18
CA LYS A 126 8.16 8.19 2.32
C LYS A 126 8.76 7.64 3.61
N ILE A 127 9.34 6.44 3.59
CA ILE A 127 9.95 5.83 4.77
C ILE A 127 11.15 6.65 5.26
N GLU A 128 12.02 7.10 4.36
CA GLU A 128 13.18 7.95 4.71
C GLU A 128 12.77 9.30 5.31
N ARG A 129 11.74 9.97 4.74
CA ARG A 129 11.21 11.21 5.31
C ARG A 129 10.70 11.04 6.73
N GLN A 130 10.06 9.92 7.04
CA GLN A 130 9.58 9.62 8.40
C GLN A 130 10.73 9.39 9.39
N LYS A 131 11.83 8.74 8.98
CA LYS A 131 13.03 8.59 9.80
C LYS A 131 13.64 9.95 10.16
N LYS A 132 13.81 10.85 9.17
CA LYS A 132 14.37 12.20 9.40
C LYS A 132 13.52 13.03 10.37
N ARG A 133 12.18 12.98 10.26
CA ARG A 133 11.25 13.69 11.18
C ARG A 133 11.32 13.16 12.62
N LYS A 134 11.59 11.87 12.82
CA LYS A 134 11.79 11.31 14.16
C LYS A 134 13.11 11.75 14.77
N ILE A 135 14.19 11.77 13.97
CA ILE A 135 15.52 12.21 14.43
C ILE A 135 15.49 13.69 14.84
N SER A 136 14.87 14.57 14.04
CA SER A 136 14.76 15.99 14.40
C SER A 136 13.99 16.19 15.70
N ARG A 137 12.85 15.51 15.90
CA ARG A 137 12.07 15.57 17.15
C ARG A 137 12.82 15.02 18.36
N HIS A 138 13.67 14.01 18.18
CA HIS A 138 14.50 13.50 19.27
C HIS A 138 15.59 14.49 19.68
N ARG A 139 16.21 15.19 18.72
CA ARG A 139 17.29 16.16 19.00
C ARG A 139 16.83 17.37 19.82
N PHE A 140 15.56 17.76 19.72
CA PHE A 140 14.98 18.84 20.52
C PHE A 140 14.60 18.42 21.95
N LYS A 141 14.39 17.12 22.24
CA LYS A 141 14.05 16.63 23.59
C LYS A 141 15.24 16.52 24.56
N PHE A 142 16.47 16.78 24.10
CA PHE A 142 17.68 16.75 24.94
C PHE A 142 18.11 18.14 25.44
N TYR A 143 17.33 19.18 25.17
CA TYR A 143 17.61 20.56 25.58
C TYR A 143 16.52 21.17 26.49
N GLU A 144 15.64 20.34 27.07
CA GLU A 144 14.67 20.72 28.10
C GLU A 144 14.85 19.88 29.36
#